data_AF-A0A9D2A9A7-F1
#
_entry.id   AF-A0A9D2A9A7-F1
#
_cell.length_a   1.000
_cell.length_b   1.000
_cell.length_c   1.000
_cell.angle_alpha   90.00
_cell.angle_beta   90.00
_cell.angle_gamma   90.00
#
_symmetry.space_group_name_H-M   'P 1'
#
loop_
_entity.id
_entity.type
_entity.pdbx_description
1 polymer ?
#
loop_
_entity_poly.entity_id
_entity_poly.type
_entity_poly.pdbx_seq_one_letter_code
_entity_poly.pdbx_strand_id
1 'polypeptide(L)'
;MNDNEMSKFINEIINDKLASMNSVHRQSTITTIKSENIAQHSFFVAYYALKIAKVLDLSREIQGEITIEALIHDIAESSSSDVPSNVKYQVPGLKQMLDKAEDFAINKYFPEIQSEFDHLREHEANGDIVGTVIKLADIIALIQFLQTERSLGNQDATLIKALNQTYDNLKRHLNKLSEIIK
;
A
#
# COMPACT_ATOMS: atom_id res chain seq x y z
N MET A 1 31.68 7.07 4.62
CA MET A 1 31.73 5.93 3.69
C MET A 1 32.94 6.10 2.80
N ASN A 2 33.88 5.17 2.82
CA ASN A 2 34.97 5.16 1.84
C ASN A 2 34.46 4.62 0.48
N ASP A 3 35.25 4.79 -0.58
CA ASP A 3 34.84 4.41 -1.95
C ASP A 3 34.50 2.92 -2.08
N ASN A 4 35.13 2.05 -1.29
CA ASN A 4 34.84 0.62 -1.27
C ASN A 4 33.50 0.31 -0.59
N GLU A 5 33.19 0.99 0.51
CA GLU A 5 31.88 0.88 1.19
C GLU A 5 30.75 1.42 0.31
N MET A 6 30.98 2.54 -0.38
CA MET A 6 30.03 3.09 -1.35
C MET A 6 29.78 2.14 -2.53
N SER A 7 30.85 1.56 -3.08
CA SER A 7 30.73 0.59 -4.16
C SER A 7 29.99 -0.67 -3.72
N LYS A 8 30.22 -1.14 -2.48
CA LYS A 8 29.50 -2.27 -1.91
C LYS A 8 28.00 -1.96 -1.75
N PHE A 9 27.67 -0.81 -1.16
CA PHE A 9 26.29 -0.36 -0.98
C PHE A 9 25.54 -0.23 -2.31
N ILE A 10 26.16 0.36 -3.33
CA ILE A 10 25.56 0.45 -4.67
C ILE A 10 25.30 -0.93 -5.26
N ASN A 11 26.23 -1.87 -5.11
CA ASN A 11 26.03 -3.24 -5.58
C ASN A 11 24.90 -3.96 -4.83
N GLU A 12 24.68 -3.66 -3.55
CA GLU A 12 23.52 -4.17 -2.80
C GLU A 12 22.21 -3.63 -3.39
N ILE A 13 22.11 -2.31 -3.64
CA ILE A 13 20.92 -1.69 -4.29
C ILE A 13 20.64 -2.28 -5.68
N ILE A 14 21.68 -2.52 -6.48
CA ILE A 14 21.51 -3.08 -7.84
C ILE A 14 20.84 -4.47 -7.79
N ASN A 15 21.10 -5.24 -6.74
CA ASN A 15 20.58 -6.59 -6.57
C ASN A 15 19.42 -6.65 -5.57
N ASP A 16 18.83 -5.50 -5.24
CA ASP A 16 17.78 -5.36 -4.26
C ASP A 16 16.52 -6.15 -4.65
N LYS A 17 15.86 -6.73 -3.66
CA LYS A 17 14.61 -7.47 -3.85
C LYS A 17 13.46 -6.56 -4.28
N LEU A 18 13.55 -5.25 -4.04
CA LEU A 18 12.58 -4.22 -4.43
C LEU A 18 12.16 -4.33 -5.90
N ALA A 19 13.10 -4.68 -6.79
CA ALA A 19 12.82 -4.82 -8.21
C ALA A 19 11.70 -5.84 -8.53
N SER A 20 11.45 -6.83 -7.66
CA SER A 20 10.37 -7.80 -7.87
C SER A 20 8.97 -7.22 -7.71
N MET A 21 8.81 -6.03 -7.11
CA MET A 21 7.52 -5.32 -7.08
C MET A 21 7.00 -4.99 -8.49
N ASN A 22 7.89 -4.88 -9.48
CA ASN A 22 7.50 -4.67 -10.88
C ASN A 22 6.79 -5.88 -11.50
N SER A 23 7.03 -7.07 -10.95
CA SER A 23 6.53 -8.35 -11.48
C SER A 23 5.28 -8.86 -10.77
N VAL A 24 4.94 -8.29 -9.61
CA VAL A 24 3.72 -8.66 -8.88
C VAL A 24 2.59 -7.71 -9.29
N HIS A 25 1.58 -8.26 -9.95
CA HIS A 25 0.41 -7.52 -10.40
C HIS A 25 -0.75 -7.64 -9.42
N ARG A 26 -1.48 -6.54 -9.25
CA ARG A 26 -2.60 -6.44 -8.31
C ARG A 26 -3.95 -6.75 -8.98
N GLN A 27 -4.97 -6.95 -8.15
CA GLN A 27 -6.36 -7.16 -8.59
C GLN A 27 -6.53 -8.36 -9.53
N SER A 28 -5.79 -9.45 -9.27
CA SER A 28 -5.77 -10.68 -10.08
C SER A 28 -7.13 -11.38 -10.24
N THR A 29 -8.13 -10.99 -9.44
CA THR A 29 -9.50 -11.49 -9.49
C THR A 29 -10.42 -10.72 -10.43
N ILE A 30 -9.96 -9.59 -10.99
CA ILE A 30 -10.71 -8.74 -11.92
C ILE A 30 -9.99 -8.80 -13.27
N THR A 31 -10.73 -9.00 -14.36
CA THR A 31 -10.15 -8.85 -15.70
C THR A 31 -9.89 -7.38 -15.98
N THR A 32 -8.65 -7.03 -16.27
CA THR A 32 -8.19 -5.65 -16.51
C THR A 32 -7.60 -5.51 -17.92
N ILE A 33 -7.75 -4.32 -18.51
CA ILE A 33 -7.19 -3.93 -19.80
C ILE A 33 -5.72 -3.57 -19.62
N LYS A 34 -5.40 -2.80 -18.58
CA LYS A 34 -4.02 -2.50 -18.16
C LYS A 34 -3.73 -3.13 -16.81
N SER A 35 -2.57 -3.76 -16.72
CA SER A 35 -2.06 -4.25 -15.44
C SER A 35 -1.47 -3.10 -14.62
N GLU A 36 -1.71 -3.16 -13.31
CA GLU A 36 -1.03 -2.35 -12.30
C GLU A 36 -0.16 -3.30 -11.46
N ASN A 37 1.09 -2.93 -11.25
CA ASN A 37 1.99 -3.63 -10.34
C ASN A 37 2.09 -2.93 -8.98
N ILE A 38 2.65 -3.61 -7.98
CA ILE A 38 2.74 -3.07 -6.62
C ILE A 38 3.60 -1.80 -6.59
N ALA A 39 4.67 -1.71 -7.37
CA ALA A 39 5.51 -0.49 -7.41
C ALA A 39 4.72 0.75 -7.89
N GLN A 40 3.90 0.60 -8.92
CA GLN A 40 3.03 1.66 -9.43
C GLN A 40 1.98 2.05 -8.39
N HIS A 41 1.31 1.08 -7.78
CA HIS A 41 0.34 1.31 -6.72
C HIS A 41 0.96 2.06 -5.53
N SER A 42 2.07 1.57 -5.00
CA SER A 42 2.79 2.19 -3.88
C SER A 42 3.15 3.65 -4.16
N PHE A 43 3.57 3.98 -5.38
CA PHE A 43 3.81 5.37 -5.77
C PHE A 43 2.54 6.23 -5.69
N PHE A 44 1.42 5.74 -6.24
CA PHE A 44 0.15 6.46 -6.20
C PHE A 44 -0.35 6.64 -4.76
N VAL A 45 -0.26 5.61 -3.93
CA VAL A 45 -0.66 5.67 -2.51
C VAL A 45 0.19 6.69 -1.76
N ALA A 46 1.51 6.66 -1.88
CA ALA A 46 2.40 7.63 -1.23
C ALA A 46 2.06 9.07 -1.64
N TYR A 47 1.84 9.30 -2.94
CA TYR A 47 1.49 10.63 -3.43
C TYR A 47 0.11 11.10 -2.94
N TYR A 48 -0.90 10.23 -2.95
CA TYR A 48 -2.23 10.57 -2.45
C TYR A 48 -2.25 10.77 -0.93
N ALA A 49 -1.50 9.97 -0.17
CA ALA A 49 -1.35 10.10 1.27
C ALA A 49 -0.73 11.47 1.63
N LEU A 50 0.35 11.86 0.94
CA LEU A 50 0.94 13.20 1.09
C LEU A 50 -0.06 14.32 0.76
N LYS A 51 -0.86 14.16 -0.30
CA LYS A 51 -1.91 15.15 -0.64
C LYS A 51 -2.96 15.28 0.46
N ILE A 52 -3.42 14.17 1.03
CA ILE A 52 -4.38 14.18 2.13
C ILE A 52 -3.75 14.84 3.36
N ALA A 53 -2.55 14.44 3.75
CA ALA A 53 -1.84 15.00 4.90
C ALA A 53 -1.64 16.52 4.79
N LYS A 54 -1.36 17.04 3.58
CA LYS A 54 -1.28 18.49 3.32
C LYS A 54 -2.61 19.21 3.44
N VAL A 55 -3.71 18.59 2.99
CA VAL A 55 -5.05 19.17 3.13
C VAL A 55 -5.48 19.24 4.60
N LEU A 56 -5.02 18.28 5.41
CA LEU A 56 -5.24 18.24 6.85
C LEU A 56 -4.29 19.13 7.65
N ASP A 57 -3.39 19.87 6.99
CA ASP A 57 -2.40 20.76 7.60
C ASP A 57 -1.54 20.07 8.69
N LEU A 58 -1.20 18.78 8.48
CA LEU A 58 -0.34 18.04 9.40
C LEU A 58 1.09 18.58 9.36
N SER A 59 1.86 18.39 10.44
CA SER A 59 3.24 18.87 10.50
C SER A 59 4.11 18.21 9.42
N ARG A 60 5.24 18.84 9.05
CA ARG A 60 6.13 18.28 8.01
C ARG A 60 6.70 16.93 8.40
N GLU A 61 6.91 16.71 9.69
CA GLU A 61 7.38 15.44 10.25
C GLU A 61 6.35 14.35 9.99
N ILE A 62 5.08 14.58 10.37
CA ILE A 62 3.97 13.64 10.13
C ILE A 62 3.71 13.43 8.64
N GLN A 63 3.82 14.48 7.81
CA GLN A 63 3.74 14.34 6.35
C GLN A 63 4.85 13.42 5.81
N GLY A 64 6.07 13.53 6.34
CA GLY A 64 7.20 12.68 5.98
C GLY A 64 6.96 11.22 6.35
N GLU A 65 6.55 10.97 7.60
CA GLU A 65 6.18 9.65 8.13
C GLU A 65 5.10 8.98 7.27
N ILE A 66 3.96 9.67 7.06
CA ILE A 66 2.87 9.18 6.20
C ILE A 66 3.37 8.83 4.79
N THR A 67 4.26 9.65 4.21
CA THR A 67 4.75 9.42 2.85
C THR A 67 5.66 8.20 2.78
N ILE A 68 6.56 8.03 3.75
CA ILE A 68 7.48 6.90 3.84
C ILE A 68 6.71 5.61 4.05
N GLU A 69 5.83 5.57 5.05
CA GLU A 69 5.04 4.40 5.39
C GLU A 69 4.08 4.01 4.26
N ALA A 70 3.42 4.99 3.62
CA ALA A 70 2.57 4.74 2.45
C ALA A 70 3.36 4.16 1.27
N LEU A 71 4.62 4.56 1.08
CA LEU A 71 5.46 4.04 0.00
C LEU A 71 5.78 2.55 0.20
N ILE A 72 6.00 2.14 1.45
CA ILE A 72 6.41 0.78 1.79
C ILE A 72 5.26 -0.14 2.20
N HIS A 73 4.01 0.34 2.27
CA HIS A 73 2.91 -0.44 2.87
C HIS A 73 2.70 -1.84 2.27
N ASP A 74 2.83 -1.99 0.95
CA ASP A 74 2.71 -3.28 0.24
C ASP A 74 4.10 -3.87 -0.14
N ILE A 75 5.23 -3.36 0.39
CA ILE A 75 6.58 -3.82 -0.03
C ILE A 75 6.79 -5.32 0.22
N ALA A 76 6.23 -5.84 1.31
CA ALA A 76 6.32 -7.25 1.68
C ALA A 76 5.57 -8.18 0.70
N GLU A 77 4.54 -7.67 0.01
CA GLU A 77 3.79 -8.41 -1.00
C GLU A 77 4.61 -8.72 -2.26
N SER A 78 5.77 -8.07 -2.43
CA SER A 78 6.80 -8.46 -3.41
C SER A 78 7.31 -9.90 -3.23
N SER A 79 7.14 -10.47 -2.03
CA SER A 79 7.57 -11.83 -1.66
C SER A 79 6.40 -12.79 -1.46
N SER A 80 5.27 -12.32 -0.92
CA SER A 80 4.08 -13.15 -0.63
C SER A 80 3.03 -13.16 -1.76
N SER A 81 3.20 -12.33 -2.81
CA SER A 81 2.18 -12.00 -3.82
C SER A 81 1.04 -11.15 -3.26
N ASP A 82 0.40 -10.34 -4.11
CA ASP A 82 -0.83 -9.61 -3.76
C ASP A 82 -1.97 -10.62 -3.57
N VAL A 83 -2.42 -10.77 -2.32
CA VAL A 83 -3.62 -11.56 -1.99
C VAL A 83 -4.78 -10.59 -1.86
N PRO A 84 -5.81 -10.64 -2.73
CA PRO A 84 -6.90 -9.69 -2.68
C PRO A 84 -7.60 -9.63 -1.32
N SER A 85 -7.99 -8.43 -0.89
CA SER A 85 -8.60 -8.19 0.43
C SER A 85 -9.81 -9.10 0.71
N ASN A 86 -10.66 -9.37 -0.30
CA ASN A 86 -11.81 -10.26 -0.13
C ASN A 86 -11.41 -11.71 0.19
N VAL A 87 -10.21 -12.14 -0.20
CA VAL A 87 -9.67 -13.47 0.11
C VAL A 87 -9.03 -13.47 1.50
N LYS A 88 -8.25 -12.43 1.85
CA LYS A 88 -7.52 -12.32 3.15
C LYS A 88 -8.44 -12.57 4.36
N TYR A 89 -9.69 -12.12 4.30
CA TYR A 89 -10.66 -12.20 5.41
C TYR A 89 -11.70 -13.33 5.28
N GLN A 90 -11.76 -14.05 4.16
CA GLN A 90 -12.71 -15.16 3.98
C GLN A 90 -12.25 -16.46 4.66
N VAL A 91 -10.94 -16.63 4.83
CA VAL A 91 -10.34 -17.83 5.42
C VAL A 91 -9.86 -17.51 6.84
N PRO A 92 -10.43 -18.16 7.88
CA PRO A 92 -9.97 -17.96 9.26
C PRO A 92 -8.47 -18.23 9.40
N GLY A 93 -7.74 -17.29 10.02
CA GLY A 93 -6.30 -17.41 10.25
C GLY A 93 -5.41 -17.02 9.06
N LEU A 94 -5.95 -16.84 7.84
CA LEU A 94 -5.13 -16.50 6.67
C LEU A 94 -4.42 -15.16 6.82
N LYS A 95 -5.12 -14.10 7.27
CA LYS A 95 -4.48 -12.80 7.54
C LYS A 95 -3.29 -12.93 8.50
N GLN A 96 -3.45 -13.66 9.60
CA GLN A 96 -2.35 -13.86 10.58
C GLN A 96 -1.16 -14.62 9.98
N MET A 97 -1.40 -15.54 9.04
CA MET A 97 -0.34 -16.24 8.32
C MET A 97 0.36 -15.33 7.30
N LEU A 98 -0.40 -14.48 6.61
CA LEU A 98 0.15 -13.46 5.71
C LEU A 98 1.01 -12.47 6.48
N ASP A 99 0.56 -12.00 7.65
CA ASP A 99 1.30 -11.05 8.48
C ASP A 99 2.66 -11.60 8.90
N LYS A 100 2.72 -12.89 9.25
CA LYS A 100 3.98 -13.59 9.53
C LYS A 100 4.87 -13.76 8.29
N ALA A 101 4.26 -13.97 7.13
CA ALA A 101 5.01 -14.07 5.88
C ALA A 101 5.60 -12.71 5.48
N GLU A 102 4.86 -11.62 5.70
CA GLU A 102 5.32 -10.25 5.52
C GLU A 102 6.46 -9.93 6.50
N ASP A 103 6.33 -10.28 7.79
CA ASP A 103 7.39 -10.09 8.78
C ASP A 103 8.67 -10.82 8.36
N PHE A 104 8.54 -12.05 7.90
CA PHE A 104 9.67 -12.81 7.39
C PHE A 104 10.30 -12.12 6.16
N ALA A 105 9.49 -11.56 5.26
CA ALA A 105 9.97 -10.87 4.08
C ALA A 105 10.73 -9.59 4.42
N ILE A 106 10.19 -8.75 5.32
CA ILE A 106 10.86 -7.52 5.77
C ILE A 106 12.19 -7.86 6.45
N ASN A 107 12.17 -8.76 7.44
CA ASN A 107 13.39 -9.15 8.17
C ASN A 107 14.48 -9.73 7.25
N LYS A 108 14.09 -10.43 6.19
CA LYS A 108 15.04 -11.11 5.31
C LYS A 108 15.54 -10.24 4.17
N TYR A 109 14.68 -9.41 3.58
CA TYR A 109 14.95 -8.72 2.31
C TYR A 109 15.04 -7.21 2.45
N PHE A 110 14.42 -6.63 3.49
CA PHE A 110 14.35 -5.18 3.71
C PHE A 110 14.62 -4.82 5.19
N PRO A 111 15.70 -5.34 5.82
CA PRO A 111 15.95 -5.12 7.24
C PRO A 111 16.16 -3.64 7.60
N GLU A 112 16.55 -2.81 6.64
CA GLU A 112 16.80 -1.38 6.82
C GLU A 112 15.54 -0.53 7.01
N ILE A 113 14.36 -1.06 6.67
CA ILE A 113 13.06 -0.39 6.88
C ILE A 113 12.19 -1.07 7.94
N GLN A 114 12.75 -1.98 8.74
CA GLN A 114 11.99 -2.74 9.74
C GLN A 114 11.26 -1.82 10.72
N SER A 115 11.92 -0.74 11.17
CA SER A 115 11.32 0.24 12.08
C SER A 115 10.10 0.93 11.48
N GLU A 116 10.21 1.39 10.24
CA GLU A 116 9.15 2.08 9.50
C GLU A 116 7.98 1.13 9.24
N PHE A 117 8.26 -0.14 8.97
CA PHE A 117 7.23 -1.16 8.79
C PHE A 117 6.50 -1.51 10.10
N ASP A 118 7.22 -1.56 11.22
CA ASP A 118 6.63 -1.79 12.55
C ASP A 118 5.74 -0.61 12.96
N HIS A 119 6.19 0.63 12.73
CA HIS A 119 5.39 1.84 12.99
C HIS A 119 4.13 1.88 12.13
N LEU A 120 4.23 1.58 10.84
CA LEU A 120 3.06 1.45 9.95
C LEU A 120 2.02 0.50 10.55
N ARG A 121 2.44 -0.69 11.01
CA ARG A 121 1.52 -1.66 11.62
C ARG A 121 0.91 -1.17 12.93
N GLU A 122 1.67 -0.45 13.74
CA GLU A 122 1.17 0.20 14.95
C GLU A 122 0.08 1.23 14.60
N HIS A 123 0.32 2.10 13.62
CA HIS A 123 -0.65 3.08 13.13
C HIS A 123 -1.92 2.42 12.56
N GLU A 124 -1.77 1.32 11.81
CA GLU A 124 -2.91 0.53 11.33
C GLU A 124 -3.75 -0.06 12.47
N ALA A 125 -3.09 -0.63 13.48
CA ALA A 125 -3.73 -1.26 14.63
C ALA A 125 -4.42 -0.25 15.54
N ASN A 126 -3.75 0.86 15.84
CA ASN A 126 -4.29 1.97 16.62
C ASN A 126 -5.38 2.71 15.86
N GLY A 127 -5.28 2.71 14.52
CA GLY A 127 -6.25 3.35 13.66
C GLY A 127 -6.25 4.86 13.82
N ASP A 128 -5.08 5.45 14.10
CA ASP A 128 -4.89 6.87 14.31
C ASP A 128 -4.88 7.66 12.99
N ILE A 129 -4.45 8.92 13.05
CA ILE A 129 -4.44 9.82 11.89
C ILE A 129 -3.51 9.31 10.78
N VAL A 130 -2.33 8.78 11.10
CA VAL A 130 -1.35 8.30 10.12
C VAL A 130 -1.91 7.08 9.41
N GLY A 131 -2.31 6.05 10.17
CA GLY A 131 -2.86 4.82 9.60
C GLY A 131 -4.16 5.06 8.82
N THR A 132 -5.01 5.98 9.29
CA THR A 132 -6.25 6.34 8.59
C THR A 132 -5.98 7.08 7.27
N VAL A 133 -4.99 7.97 7.22
CA VAL A 133 -4.61 8.69 5.98
C VAL A 133 -4.03 7.71 4.96
N ILE A 134 -3.13 6.82 5.36
CA ILE A 134 -2.56 5.79 4.47
C ILE A 134 -3.67 4.90 3.93
N LYS A 135 -4.59 4.45 4.78
CA LYS A 135 -5.70 3.61 4.35
C LYS A 135 -6.65 4.31 3.39
N LEU A 136 -6.92 5.59 3.59
CA LEU A 136 -7.70 6.40 2.65
C LEU A 136 -6.99 6.53 1.30
N ALA A 137 -5.67 6.74 1.29
CA ALA A 137 -4.89 6.83 0.07
C ALA A 137 -4.89 5.52 -0.74
N ASP A 138 -4.75 4.37 -0.09
CA ASP A 138 -4.87 3.03 -0.69
C ASP A 138 -6.24 2.82 -1.36
N ILE A 139 -7.33 3.18 -0.66
CA ILE A 139 -8.70 3.12 -1.21
C ILE A 139 -8.86 4.06 -2.41
N ILE A 140 -8.34 5.28 -2.34
CA ILE A 140 -8.42 6.26 -3.42
C ILE A 140 -7.64 5.79 -4.66
N ALA A 141 -6.45 5.22 -4.47
CA ALA A 141 -5.67 4.63 -5.54
C ALA A 141 -6.45 3.52 -6.26
N LEU A 142 -7.07 2.60 -5.51
CA LEU A 142 -7.91 1.56 -6.09
C LEU A 142 -9.12 2.13 -6.86
N ILE A 143 -9.78 3.16 -6.34
CA ILE A 143 -10.89 3.82 -7.08
C ILE A 143 -10.37 4.41 -8.39
N GLN A 144 -9.24 5.11 -8.36
CA GLN A 144 -8.67 5.71 -9.56
C GLN A 144 -8.27 4.66 -10.60
N PHE A 145 -7.69 3.54 -10.18
CA PHE A 145 -7.39 2.40 -11.04
C PHE A 145 -8.67 1.86 -11.71
N LEU A 146 -9.69 1.52 -10.92
CA LEU A 146 -10.95 0.96 -11.42
C LEU A 146 -11.70 1.93 -12.33
N GLN A 147 -11.69 3.24 -12.02
CA GLN A 147 -12.28 4.26 -12.90
C GLN A 147 -11.53 4.38 -14.22
N THR A 148 -10.19 4.28 -14.20
CA THR A 148 -9.37 4.32 -15.40
C THR A 148 -9.69 3.13 -16.30
N GLU A 149 -9.80 1.93 -15.73
CA GLU A 149 -10.25 0.74 -16.45
C GLU A 149 -11.63 0.93 -17.11
N ARG A 150 -12.61 1.51 -16.40
CA ARG A 150 -13.91 1.85 -17.01
C ARG A 150 -13.78 2.84 -18.17
N SER A 151 -12.91 3.84 -18.02
CA SER A 151 -12.67 4.84 -19.07
C SER A 151 -12.02 4.23 -20.32
N LEU A 152 -11.24 3.15 -20.15
CA LEU A 152 -10.66 2.34 -21.23
C LEU A 152 -11.67 1.37 -21.87
N GLY A 153 -12.91 1.33 -21.37
CA GLY A 153 -13.98 0.49 -21.91
C GLY A 153 -14.24 -0.80 -21.15
N ASN A 154 -13.60 -1.01 -19.99
CA ASN A 154 -13.88 -2.17 -19.16
C ASN A 154 -15.29 -2.06 -18.53
N GLN A 155 -16.23 -2.88 -19.03
CA GLN A 155 -17.61 -2.95 -18.55
C GLN A 155 -17.86 -4.23 -17.72
N ASP A 156 -16.80 -4.90 -17.27
CA ASP A 156 -16.93 -6.14 -16.52
C ASP A 156 -17.74 -5.95 -15.22
N ALA A 157 -18.65 -6.88 -14.95
CA ALA A 157 -19.55 -6.80 -13.80
C ALA A 157 -18.81 -6.93 -12.46
N THR A 158 -17.71 -7.69 -12.40
CA THR A 158 -16.88 -7.82 -11.20
C THR A 158 -16.14 -6.52 -10.91
N LEU A 159 -15.69 -5.82 -11.94
CA LEU A 159 -15.09 -4.50 -11.81
C LEU A 159 -16.10 -3.48 -11.25
N ILE A 160 -17.31 -3.41 -11.81
CA ILE A 160 -18.35 -2.49 -11.35
C ILE A 160 -18.70 -2.78 -9.88
N LYS A 161 -18.81 -4.05 -9.52
CA LYS A 161 -19.04 -4.48 -8.15
C LYS A 161 -17.90 -4.02 -7.22
N ALA A 162 -16.66 -4.27 -7.61
CA ALA A 162 -15.48 -3.85 -6.85
C ALA A 162 -15.48 -2.33 -6.65
N LEU A 163 -15.74 -1.54 -7.69
CA LEU A 163 -15.78 -0.09 -7.61
C LEU A 163 -16.82 0.42 -6.60
N ASN A 164 -18.03 -0.13 -6.64
CA ASN A 164 -19.10 0.22 -5.68
C ASN A 164 -18.69 -0.11 -4.24
N GLN A 165 -18.15 -1.32 -4.01
CA GLN A 165 -17.67 -1.74 -2.70
C GLN A 165 -16.53 -0.84 -2.19
N THR A 166 -15.63 -0.42 -3.07
CA THR A 166 -14.52 0.48 -2.72
C THR A 166 -15.03 1.87 -2.36
N TYR A 167 -16.08 2.38 -3.03
CA TYR A 167 -16.72 3.64 -2.63
C TYR A 167 -17.41 3.57 -1.27
N ASP A 168 -18.06 2.45 -0.96
CA ASP A 168 -18.64 2.26 0.37
C ASP A 168 -17.53 2.16 1.44
N ASN A 169 -16.40 1.53 1.09
CA ASN A 169 -15.22 1.52 1.95
C ASN A 169 -14.66 2.93 2.19
N LEU A 170 -14.59 3.76 1.14
CA LEU A 170 -14.15 5.15 1.22
C LEU A 170 -15.02 5.95 2.21
N LYS A 171 -16.35 5.86 2.10
CA LYS A 171 -17.28 6.56 3.00
C LYS A 171 -17.04 6.20 4.46
N ARG A 172 -16.82 4.91 4.77
CA ARG A 172 -16.52 4.45 6.14
C ARG A 172 -15.24 5.09 6.69
N HIS A 173 -14.18 5.13 5.88
CA HIS A 173 -12.89 5.69 6.33
C HIS A 173 -12.90 7.22 6.38
N LEU A 174 -13.68 7.89 5.53
CA LEU A 174 -13.90 9.34 5.65
C LEU A 174 -14.64 9.69 6.96
N ASN A 175 -15.63 8.90 7.36
CA ASN A 175 -16.30 9.09 8.66
C ASN A 175 -15.31 8.92 9.81
N LYS A 176 -14.48 7.86 9.78
CA LYS A 176 -13.44 7.65 10.79
C LYS A 176 -12.45 8.82 10.86
N LEU A 177 -11.98 9.29 9.71
CA LEU A 177 -11.12 10.48 9.66
C LEU A 177 -11.80 11.69 10.30
N SER A 178 -13.10 11.90 10.01
CA SER A 178 -13.88 12.99 10.59
C SER A 178 -14.04 12.91 12.11
N GLU A 179 -13.94 11.72 12.70
CA GLU A 179 -13.97 11.53 14.16
C GLU A 179 -12.63 11.84 14.80
N ILE A 180 -11.51 11.58 14.10
CA ILE A 180 -10.15 11.83 14.58
C ILE A 180 -9.80 13.32 14.56
N ILE A 181 -10.29 14.06 13.55
CA ILE A 181 -9.97 15.49 13.37
C ILE A 181 -10.88 16.44 14.15
N LYS A 182 -11.89 15.93 14.88
CA LYS A 182 -12.77 16.71 15.75
C LYS A 182 -12.14 16.95 17.11
#